data_AF-A0A7S3MQD2-F1
#
_entry.id   AF-A0A7S3MQD2-F1
#
_cell.length_a   1.000
_cell.length_b   1.000
_cell.length_c   1.000
_cell.angle_alpha   90.00
_cell.angle_beta   90.00
_cell.angle_gamma   90.00
#
_symmetry.space_group_name_H-M   'P 1'
#
loop_
_entity.id
_entity.type
_entity.pdbx_description
1 polymer ?
#
loop_
_entity_poly.entity_id
_entity_poly.type
_entity_poly.pdbx_seq_one_letter_code
_entity_poly.pdbx_strand_id
1 'polypeptide(L)'
;IFQVFSVVLWMWDNYYYYASCILIISTGSVILSLYETINNHNEIRKMARYHCLVRLMGPNGTQTEVNSTQLVPGDVVVVPESTSLPCDLVLLTGTAITNEAMLTGESIPVMKSSLPNVASEIYSEKGAEKHTLFGGTIVIQ
;
A
#
# COMPACT_ATOMS: atom_id res chain seq x y z
N ILE A 1 14.01 22.56 -23.17
CA ILE A 1 15.12 22.71 -24.16
C ILE A 1 14.77 23.72 -25.24
N PHE A 2 13.74 23.48 -26.07
CA PHE A 2 13.32 24.41 -27.13
C PHE A 2 13.07 25.85 -26.62
N GLN A 3 12.32 25.99 -25.52
CA GLN A 3 11.98 27.29 -24.94
C GLN A 3 13.19 28.10 -24.46
N VAL A 4 14.23 27.43 -23.92
CA VAL A 4 15.48 28.07 -23.50
C VAL A 4 16.25 28.59 -24.71
N PHE A 5 16.29 27.82 -25.79
CA PHE A 5 16.92 28.23 -27.06
C PHE A 5 16.19 29.43 -27.69
N SER A 6 14.86 29.44 -27.68
CA SER A 6 14.06 30.58 -28.18
C SER A 6 14.32 31.86 -27.39
N VAL A 7 14.44 31.80 -26.07
CA VAL A 7 14.76 32.96 -25.21
C VAL A 7 16.16 33.53 -25.52
N VAL A 8 17.15 32.66 -25.76
CA VAL A 8 18.51 33.07 -26.13
C VAL A 8 18.54 33.76 -27.50
N LEU A 9 17.85 33.21 -28.49
CA LEU A 9 17.74 33.84 -29.83
C LEU A 9 17.07 35.22 -29.76
N TRP A 10 16.00 35.35 -28.99
CA TRP A 10 15.24 36.61 -28.90
C TRP A 10 15.98 37.70 -28.12
N MET A 11 16.84 37.32 -27.17
CA MET A 11 17.78 38.26 -26.56
C MET A 11 18.86 38.74 -27.54
N TRP A 12 19.36 37.87 -28.41
CA TRP A 12 20.39 38.25 -29.39
C TRP A 12 19.85 39.25 -30.43
N ASP A 13 18.58 39.11 -30.82
CA ASP A 13 17.92 40.00 -31.78
C ASP A 13 17.38 41.31 -31.14
N ASN A 14 17.80 41.64 -29.92
CA ASN A 14 17.36 42.80 -29.13
C ASN A 14 15.86 42.87 -28.80
N TYR A 15 15.13 41.76 -28.91
CA TYR A 15 13.70 41.64 -28.57
C TYR A 15 13.48 41.25 -27.09
N TYR A 16 14.04 42.03 -26.17
CA TYR A 16 14.05 41.73 -24.72
C TYR A 16 12.66 41.62 -24.08
N TYR A 17 11.69 42.43 -24.53
CA TYR A 17 10.32 42.41 -23.99
C TYR A 17 9.61 41.08 -24.21
N TYR A 18 9.81 40.46 -25.37
CA TYR A 18 9.16 39.20 -25.68
C TYR A 18 9.86 38.02 -24.99
N ALA A 19 11.19 38.06 -24.90
CA ALA A 19 11.98 37.06 -24.18
C ALA A 19 11.61 37.01 -22.68
N SER A 20 11.39 38.16 -22.04
CA SER A 20 10.99 38.22 -20.62
C SER A 20 9.59 37.67 -20.39
N CYS A 21 8.61 37.98 -21.26
CA CYS A 21 7.27 37.40 -21.18
C CYS A 21 7.28 35.87 -21.26
N ILE A 22 8.04 35.30 -22.21
CA ILE A 22 8.15 33.84 -22.36
C ILE A 22 8.79 33.22 -21.12
N LEU A 23 9.84 33.82 -20.56
CA LEU A 23 10.48 33.34 -19.33
C LEU A 23 9.51 33.33 -18.15
N ILE A 24 8.74 34.41 -17.95
CA ILE A 24 7.79 34.52 -16.83
C ILE A 24 6.70 33.46 -16.95
N ILE A 25 6.08 33.33 -18.14
CA ILE A 25 5.01 32.34 -18.38
C ILE A 25 5.55 30.92 -18.24
N SER A 26 6.74 30.63 -18.79
CA SER A 26 7.40 29.32 -18.66
C SER A 26 7.63 28.96 -17.19
N THR A 27 8.24 29.88 -16.44
CA THR A 27 8.61 29.65 -15.05
C THR A 27 7.36 29.43 -14.20
N GLY A 28 6.31 30.25 -14.39
CA GLY A 28 5.03 30.06 -13.71
C GLY A 28 4.39 28.70 -14.02
N SER A 29 4.40 28.28 -15.29
CA SER A 29 3.89 26.98 -15.71
C SER A 29 4.66 25.82 -15.06
N VAL A 30 6.00 25.87 -15.06
CA VAL A 30 6.83 24.85 -14.41
C VAL A 30 6.58 24.78 -12.91
N ILE A 31 6.46 25.92 -12.23
CA ILE A 31 6.15 25.96 -10.80
C ILE A 31 4.79 25.32 -10.52
N LEU A 32 3.75 25.67 -11.31
CA LEU A 32 2.42 25.12 -11.15
C LEU A 32 2.40 23.60 -11.38
N SER A 33 3.04 23.12 -12.45
CA SER A 33 3.13 21.68 -12.74
C SER A 33 3.91 20.92 -11.67
N LEU A 34 4.98 21.50 -11.12
CA LEU A 34 5.71 20.89 -10.01
C LEU A 34 4.85 20.78 -8.76
N TYR A 35 4.10 21.84 -8.43
CA TYR A 35 3.20 21.84 -7.28
C TYR A 35 2.14 20.75 -7.41
N GLU A 36 1.50 20.66 -8.58
CA GLU A 36 0.52 19.62 -8.88
C GLU A 36 1.13 18.22 -8.80
N THR A 37 2.33 18.04 -9.34
CA THR A 37 3.06 16.76 -9.31
C THR A 37 3.36 16.31 -7.88
N ILE A 38 3.83 17.22 -7.03
CA ILE A 38 4.13 16.93 -5.62
C ILE A 38 2.85 16.59 -4.86
N ASN A 39 1.77 17.34 -5.09
CA ASN A 39 0.48 17.07 -4.46
C ASN A 39 -0.05 15.69 -4.86
N ASN A 40 -0.05 15.38 -6.16
CA ASN A 40 -0.48 14.08 -6.67
C ASN A 40 0.36 12.93 -6.09
N HIS A 41 1.68 13.12 -5.99
CA HIS A 41 2.56 12.11 -5.39
C HIS A 41 2.24 11.86 -3.90
N ASN A 42 1.93 12.92 -3.15
CA ASN A 42 1.54 12.79 -1.75
C ASN A 42 0.19 12.09 -1.58
N GLU A 43 -0.78 12.37 -2.44
CA GLU A 43 -2.09 11.71 -2.39
C GLU A 43 -1.98 10.21 -2.71
N ILE A 44 -1.18 9.82 -3.71
CA ILE A 44 -0.89 8.40 -3.99
C ILE A 44 -0.28 7.72 -2.75
N ARG A 45 0.67 8.40 -2.08
CA ARG A 45 1.31 7.87 -0.87
C ARG A 45 0.33 7.68 0.28
N LYS A 46 -0.68 8.55 0.42
CA LYS A 46 -1.74 8.40 1.43
C LYS A 46 -2.65 7.22 1.11
N MET A 47 -3.03 7.04 -0.16
CA MET A 47 -3.86 5.93 -0.61
C MET A 47 -3.18 4.56 -0.44
N ALA A 48 -1.85 4.50 -0.47
CA ALA A 48 -1.10 3.27 -0.25
C ALA A 48 -1.19 2.73 1.20
N ARG A 49 -1.60 3.57 2.17
CA ARG A 49 -1.77 3.13 3.57
C ARG A 49 -3.18 2.62 3.79
N TYR A 50 -3.33 1.30 3.77
CA TYR A 50 -4.57 0.65 4.15
C TYR A 50 -4.70 0.60 5.68
N HIS A 51 -5.82 1.10 6.21
CA HIS A 51 -6.16 1.01 7.62
C HIS A 51 -7.55 0.40 7.77
N CYS A 52 -7.67 -0.63 8.60
CA CYS A 52 -8.94 -1.25 8.93
C CYS A 52 -9.08 -1.42 10.44
N LEU A 53 -10.33 -1.59 10.89
CA LEU A 53 -10.62 -2.00 12.26
C LEU A 53 -10.50 -3.52 12.32
N VAL A 54 -9.75 -4.00 13.32
CA VAL A 54 -9.50 -5.42 13.56
C VAL A 54 -9.96 -5.76 14.98
N ARG A 55 -10.50 -6.97 15.14
CA ARG A 55 -10.93 -7.46 16.45
C ARG A 55 -9.79 -8.22 17.11
N LEU A 56 -9.19 -7.61 18.13
CA LEU A 56 -8.21 -8.26 18.99
C LEU A 56 -8.91 -9.17 19.99
N MET A 57 -8.35 -10.36 20.20
CA MET A 57 -8.74 -11.32 21.21
C MET A 57 -7.87 -11.12 22.45
N GLY A 58 -8.45 -10.61 23.54
CA GLY A 58 -7.75 -10.40 24.80
C GLY A 58 -7.50 -11.71 25.57
N PRO A 59 -6.64 -11.68 26.62
CA PRO A 59 -6.27 -12.86 27.42
C PRO A 59 -7.47 -13.55 28.08
N ASN A 60 -8.52 -12.78 28.39
CA ASN A 60 -9.73 -13.26 29.04
C ASN A 60 -10.82 -13.68 28.02
N GLY A 61 -10.48 -13.77 26.73
CA GLY A 61 -11.42 -14.06 25.64
C GLY A 61 -12.33 -12.88 25.24
N THR A 62 -12.09 -11.68 25.79
CA THR A 62 -12.82 -10.47 25.42
C THR A 62 -12.35 -9.95 24.06
N GLN A 63 -13.29 -9.66 23.16
CA GLN A 63 -12.98 -9.06 21.86
C GLN A 63 -13.02 -7.53 21.95
N THR A 64 -11.98 -6.87 21.48
CA THR A 64 -11.90 -5.40 21.41
C THR A 64 -11.54 -4.96 20.00
N GLU A 65 -12.29 -4.02 19.44
CA GLU A 65 -11.97 -3.43 18.14
C GLU A 65 -10.87 -2.38 18.30
N VAL A 66 -9.77 -2.56 17.57
CA VAL A 66 -8.65 -1.60 17.50
C VAL A 66 -8.32 -1.28 16.07
N ASN A 67 -7.54 -0.21 15.86
CA ASN A 67 -7.01 0.11 14.55
C ASN A 67 -5.85 -0.83 14.19
N SER A 68 -5.82 -1.32 12.95
CA SER A 68 -4.69 -2.04 12.35
C SER A 68 -3.30 -1.43 12.60
N THR A 69 -3.20 -0.10 12.79
CA THR A 69 -1.93 0.58 13.12
C THR A 69 -1.36 0.27 14.49
N GLN A 70 -2.16 -0.27 15.40
CA GLN A 70 -1.78 -0.57 16.77
C GLN A 70 -1.41 -2.05 16.98
N LEU A 71 -1.55 -2.89 15.95
CA LEU A 71 -1.22 -4.30 16.02
C LEU A 71 0.27 -4.50 16.29
N VAL A 72 0.58 -5.41 17.21
CA VAL A 72 1.95 -5.81 17.52
C VAL A 72 2.15 -7.31 17.29
N PRO A 73 3.39 -7.76 17.02
CA PRO A 73 3.68 -9.19 16.92
C PRO A 73 3.28 -9.94 18.19
N GLY A 74 2.52 -11.03 18.03
CA GLY A 74 2.00 -11.83 19.14
C GLY A 74 0.52 -11.58 19.47
N ASP A 75 -0.07 -10.54 18.90
CA ASP A 75 -1.51 -10.30 19.00
C ASP A 75 -2.32 -11.38 18.27
N VAL A 76 -3.43 -11.80 18.89
CA VAL A 76 -4.38 -12.72 18.28
C VAL A 76 -5.57 -11.91 17.78
N VAL A 77 -5.83 -11.98 16.48
CA VAL A 77 -6.94 -11.25 15.85
C VAL A 77 -7.95 -12.22 15.25
N VAL A 78 -9.22 -11.81 15.26
CA VAL A 78 -10.27 -12.46 14.48
C VAL A 78 -10.28 -11.83 13.10
N VAL A 79 -10.02 -12.64 12.08
CA VAL A 79 -10.00 -12.19 10.68
C VAL A 79 -11.45 -12.02 10.19
N PRO A 80 -11.87 -10.81 9.76
CA PRO A 80 -13.20 -10.60 9.19
C PRO A 80 -13.27 -11.11 7.75
N GLU A 81 -14.44 -11.62 7.37
CA GLU A 81 -14.73 -12.01 5.98
C GLU A 81 -14.74 -10.78 5.05
N SER A 82 -14.51 -10.99 3.75
CA SER A 82 -14.60 -9.97 2.70
C SER A 82 -13.71 -8.73 2.87
N THR A 83 -12.64 -8.84 3.66
CA THR A 83 -11.77 -7.70 4.00
C THR A 83 -10.33 -7.94 3.53
N SER A 84 -9.64 -6.86 3.17
CA SER A 84 -8.20 -6.90 2.88
C SER A 84 -7.40 -6.98 4.17
N LEU A 85 -6.39 -7.85 4.20
CA LEU A 85 -5.58 -8.03 5.39
C LEU A 85 -4.60 -6.87 5.56
N PRO A 86 -4.53 -6.25 6.76
CA PRO A 86 -3.65 -5.11 6.99
C PRO A 86 -2.18 -5.50 7.14
N CYS A 87 -1.89 -6.75 7.50
CA CYS A 87 -0.56 -7.29 7.75
C CYS A 87 -0.53 -8.80 7.49
N ASP A 88 0.67 -9.39 7.55
CA ASP A 88 0.85 -10.84 7.49
C ASP A 88 0.36 -11.49 8.80
N LEU A 89 -0.42 -12.55 8.68
CA LEU A 89 -1.04 -13.28 9.79
C LEU A 89 -0.80 -14.78 9.62
N VAL A 90 -0.69 -15.48 10.74
CA VAL A 90 -0.60 -16.94 10.74
C VAL A 90 -1.93 -17.51 11.24
N LEU A 91 -2.48 -18.45 10.48
CA LEU A 91 -3.78 -19.05 10.79
C LEU A 91 -3.63 -20.08 11.92
N LEU A 92 -4.11 -19.72 13.11
CA LEU A 92 -4.06 -20.57 14.30
C LEU A 92 -5.18 -21.62 14.32
N THR A 93 -6.37 -21.24 13.84
CA THR A 93 -7.57 -22.07 13.89
C THR A 93 -8.45 -21.84 12.67
N GLY A 94 -9.04 -22.91 12.14
CA GLY A 94 -9.96 -22.86 11.00
C GLY A 94 -9.28 -23.00 9.64
N THR A 95 -9.99 -22.54 8.61
CA THR A 95 -9.57 -22.50 7.21
C THR A 95 -9.98 -21.16 6.63
N ALA A 96 -9.19 -20.62 5.70
CA ALA A 96 -9.51 -19.39 5.01
C ALA A 96 -9.26 -19.55 3.50
N ILE A 97 -9.98 -18.79 2.69
CA ILE A 97 -9.82 -18.69 1.25
C ILE A 97 -9.40 -17.25 0.95
N THR A 98 -8.19 -17.08 0.44
CA THR A 98 -7.62 -15.77 0.13
C THR A 98 -7.44 -15.57 -1.36
N ASN A 99 -7.69 -14.34 -1.80
CA ASN A 99 -7.33 -13.87 -3.14
C ASN A 99 -5.96 -13.19 -3.07
N GLU A 100 -4.96 -13.82 -3.68
CA GLU A 100 -3.59 -13.34 -3.71
C GLU A 100 -3.23 -12.62 -5.02
N ALA A 101 -4.21 -12.29 -5.87
CA ALA A 101 -3.98 -11.65 -7.18
C ALA A 101 -3.19 -10.34 -7.09
N MET A 102 -3.30 -9.60 -5.99
CA MET A 102 -2.53 -8.37 -5.79
C MET A 102 -1.04 -8.62 -5.50
N LEU A 103 -0.69 -9.80 -4.99
CA LEU A 103 0.67 -10.17 -4.60
C LEU A 103 1.35 -11.06 -5.65
N THR A 104 0.66 -12.11 -6.12
CA THR A 104 1.19 -13.12 -7.05
C THR A 104 0.80 -12.85 -8.50
N GLY A 105 -0.23 -12.04 -8.74
CA GLY A 105 -0.81 -11.83 -10.08
C GLY A 105 -1.72 -12.96 -10.53
N GLU A 106 -1.93 -14.00 -9.72
CA GLU A 106 -2.82 -15.11 -10.02
C GLU A 106 -4.22 -14.85 -9.49
N SER A 107 -5.24 -14.96 -10.35
CA SER A 107 -6.65 -14.71 -9.99
C SER A 107 -7.33 -15.90 -9.31
N ILE A 108 -6.62 -17.02 -9.15
CA ILE A 108 -7.17 -18.25 -8.58
C ILE A 108 -7.11 -18.11 -7.05
N PRO A 109 -8.26 -18.25 -6.34
CA PRO A 109 -8.26 -18.18 -4.89
C PRO A 109 -7.50 -19.37 -4.29
N VAL A 110 -6.71 -19.09 -3.25
CA VAL A 110 -5.87 -20.08 -2.57
C VAL A 110 -6.50 -20.43 -1.23
N MET A 111 -6.63 -21.73 -0.96
CA MET A 111 -7.09 -22.22 0.34
C MET A 111 -5.91 -22.29 1.31
N LYS A 112 -6.09 -21.70 2.49
CA LYS A 112 -5.16 -21.69 3.61
C LYS A 112 -5.73 -22.52 4.76
N SER A 113 -4.88 -23.32 5.38
CA SER A 113 -5.24 -24.19 6.50
C SER A 113 -4.56 -23.73 7.78
N SER A 114 -5.16 -24.01 8.93
CA SER A 114 -4.53 -23.71 10.22
C SER A 114 -3.26 -24.52 10.43
N LEU A 115 -2.36 -23.98 11.26
CA LEU A 115 -1.17 -24.70 11.71
C LEU A 115 -1.58 -26.04 12.33
N PRO A 116 -0.94 -27.16 11.92
CA PRO A 116 -1.19 -28.44 12.54
C PRO A 116 -0.77 -28.39 14.03
N ASN A 117 -1.59 -28.97 14.91
CA ASN A 117 -1.36 -29.01 16.36
C ASN A 117 -0.26 -30.01 16.76
N VAL A 118 0.82 -30.08 15.98
CA VAL A 118 1.96 -30.97 16.20
C VAL A 118 3.02 -30.16 16.93
N ALA A 119 3.17 -30.42 18.22
CA ALA A 119 3.97 -29.65 19.18
C ALA A 119 5.49 -29.56 18.89
N SER A 120 5.98 -30.08 17.76
CA SER A 120 7.40 -30.24 17.46
C SER A 120 7.91 -29.45 16.25
N GLU A 121 7.04 -28.84 15.44
CA GLU A 121 7.49 -28.06 14.28
C GLU A 121 7.55 -26.57 14.58
N ILE A 122 8.76 -26.02 14.58
CA ILE A 122 9.00 -24.59 14.64
C ILE A 122 8.54 -24.00 13.30
N TYR A 123 7.68 -22.98 13.33
CA TYR A 123 7.23 -22.27 12.13
C TYR A 123 8.44 -21.84 11.28
N SER A 124 8.43 -22.22 10.00
CA SER A 124 9.47 -21.86 9.04
C SER A 124 8.83 -21.25 7.79
N GLU A 125 9.26 -20.04 7.43
CA GLU A 125 8.73 -19.25 6.32
C GLU A 125 8.71 -20.02 4.98
N LYS A 126 9.68 -20.91 4.75
CA LYS A 126 9.81 -21.66 3.49
C LYS A 126 8.80 -22.81 3.31
N GLY A 127 8.06 -23.19 4.35
CA GLY A 127 7.07 -24.27 4.30
C GLY A 127 5.68 -23.86 4.81
N ALA A 128 5.57 -22.70 5.46
CA ALA A 128 4.35 -22.27 6.12
C ALA A 128 3.45 -21.34 5.26
N GLU A 129 3.72 -21.22 3.96
CA GLU A 129 2.92 -20.42 3.02
C GLU A 129 1.44 -20.82 3.02
N LYS A 130 1.14 -22.12 3.21
CA LYS A 130 -0.23 -22.65 3.32
C LYS A 130 -0.96 -22.24 4.60
N HIS A 131 -0.22 -21.80 5.61
CA HIS A 131 -0.73 -21.39 6.92
C HIS A 131 -0.66 -19.88 7.13
N THR A 132 -0.07 -19.16 6.19
CA THR A 132 0.17 -17.72 6.27
C THR A 132 -0.79 -16.99 5.36
N LEU A 133 -1.46 -15.99 5.90
CA LEU A 133 -2.25 -15.02 5.18
C LEU A 133 -1.41 -13.77 4.98
N PHE A 134 -1.19 -13.37 3.74
CA PHE A 134 -0.33 -12.22 3.44
C PHE A 134 -1.10 -10.90 3.50
N GLY A 135 -0.44 -9.85 3.96
CA GLY A 135 -0.96 -8.48 3.96
C GLY A 135 -1.26 -8.02 2.54
N GLY A 136 -2.38 -7.31 2.37
CA GLY A 136 -2.88 -6.85 1.07
C GLY A 136 -3.66 -7.90 0.26
N THR A 137 -3.75 -9.15 0.75
CA THR A 137 -4.64 -10.16 0.18
C THR A 137 -6.06 -10.00 0.72
N ILE A 138 -7.05 -10.40 -0.08
CA ILE A 138 -8.47 -10.28 0.30
C ILE A 138 -8.96 -11.64 0.79
N VAL A 139 -9.51 -11.68 2.00
CA VAL A 139 -10.17 -12.88 2.54
C VAL A 139 -11.56 -12.96 1.94
N ILE A 140 -11.83 -14.05 1.22
CA ILE A 140 -13.14 -14.32 0.62
C ILE A 140 -14.03 -15.05 1.62
N GLN A 141 -13.46 -16.04 2.33
CA GLN A 141 -14.16 -16.92 3.26
C GLN A 141 -13.20 -17.50 4.30
#